data_AF-A0A1V5F8W2-F1
#
_entry.id   AF-A0A1V5F8W2-F1
#
_cell.length_a   1.000
_cell.length_b   1.000
_cell.length_c   1.000
_cell.angle_alpha   90.00
_cell.angle_beta   90.00
_cell.angle_gamma   90.00
#
_symmetry.space_group_name_H-M   'P 1'
#
loop_
_entity.id
_entity.type
_entity.pdbx_description
1 polymer ?
#
loop_
_entity_poly.entity_id
_entity_poly.type
_entity_poly.pdbx_seq_one_letter_code
_entity_poly.pdbx_strand_id
1 'polypeptide(L)' 'MFIDVWKDSSAGARFGIRVIPTQIFFDAEGNELFRHEGFFSKEDILAKWQEFGVL' A
#
# COMPACT_ATOMS: atom_id res chain seq x y z
N MET A 1 2.44 -5.77 5.90
CA MET A 1 1.31 -6.72 5.72
C MET A 1 1.14 -6.99 4.23
N PHE A 2 0.83 -8.23 3.83
CA PHE A 2 0.50 -8.59 2.44
C PHE A 2 -0.84 -9.31 2.43
N ILE A 3 -1.72 -8.96 1.49
CA ILE A 3 -3.04 -9.57 1.36
C ILE A 3 -3.22 -10.01 -0.10
N ASP A 4 -3.55 -11.29 -0.29
CA ASP A 4 -3.94 -11.84 -1.58
C ASP A 4 -5.45 -11.67 -1.76
N VAL A 5 -5.85 -10.64 -2.51
CA VAL A 5 -7.27 -10.28 -2.71
C VAL A 5 -8.05 -11.32 -3.52
N TRP A 6 -7.38 -12.25 -4.20
CA TRP A 6 -8.06 -13.37 -4.85
C TRP A 6 -8.54 -14.42 -3.84
N LYS A 7 -7.87 -14.52 -2.69
CA LYS A 7 -8.27 -15.41 -1.58
C LYS A 7 -9.19 -14.71 -0.60
N ASP A 8 -9.01 -13.42 -0.40
CA ASP A 8 -9.86 -12.57 0.44
C ASP A 8 -10.36 -11.36 -0.36
N SER A 9 -11.46 -11.56 -1.08
CA SER A 9 -12.09 -10.52 -1.88
C SER A 9 -12.67 -9.39 -1.02
N SER A 10 -12.91 -9.62 0.27
CA SER A 10 -13.43 -8.60 1.19
C SER A 10 -12.41 -7.48 1.44
N ALA A 11 -11.11 -7.81 1.35
CA ALA A 11 -10.03 -6.83 1.47
C ALA A 11 -10.08 -5.77 0.36
N GLY A 12 -10.48 -6.16 -0.85
CA GLY A 12 -10.65 -5.22 -1.97
C GLY A 12 -11.70 -4.16 -1.65
N ALA A 13 -12.84 -4.57 -1.10
CA ALA A 13 -13.88 -3.64 -0.64
C ALA A 13 -13.42 -2.81 0.55
N ARG A 14 -12.79 -3.44 1.56
CA ARG A 14 -12.33 -2.79 2.80
C ARG A 14 -11.35 -1.64 2.54
N PHE A 15 -10.41 -1.82 1.61
CA PHE A 15 -9.38 -0.83 1.30
C PHE A 15 -9.66 -0.03 0.02
N GLY A 16 -10.85 -0.21 -0.58
CA GLY A 16 -11.25 0.47 -1.82
C GLY A 16 -10.35 0.15 -3.01
N ILE A 17 -9.81 -1.07 -3.10
CA ILE A 17 -8.92 -1.52 -4.17
C ILE A 17 -9.73 -1.76 -5.44
N ARG A 18 -9.34 -1.08 -6.53
CA ARG A 18 -9.95 -1.25 -7.87
C ARG A 18 -8.97 -1.80 -8.89
N VAL A 19 -7.68 -1.63 -8.64
CA VAL A 19 -6.56 -2.12 -9.47
C VAL A 19 -5.62 -2.94 -8.60
N ILE A 20 -5.07 -4.01 -9.15
CA ILE A 20 -4.00 -4.78 -8.51
C ILE A 20 -2.74 -4.79 -9.38
N PRO A 21 -1.54 -4.87 -8.77
CA PRO A 21 -1.29 -4.75 -7.33
C PRO A 21 -1.50 -3.30 -6.83
N THR A 22 -1.81 -3.12 -5.54
CA THR A 22 -1.88 -1.80 -4.88
C THR A 22 -1.04 -1.81 -3.61
N GLN A 23 -0.28 -0.74 -3.38
CA GLN A 23 0.51 -0.52 -2.17
C GLN A 23 -0.03 0.71 -1.43
N ILE A 24 -0.31 0.56 -0.13
CA ILE A 24 -0.79 1.64 0.73
C ILE A 24 0.16 1.77 1.92
N PHE A 25 0.59 2.99 2.18
CA PHE A 25 1.45 3.36 3.30
C PHE A 25 0.55 3.98 4.36
N PHE A 26 0.73 3.54 5.61
CA PHE A 26 0.00 4.03 6.76
C PHE A 26 0.97 4.62 7.77
N ASP A 27 0.52 5.62 8.53
CA ASP A 27 1.22 6.08 9.73
C ASP A 27 0.96 5.14 10.93
N ALA A 28 1.53 5.50 12.09
CA ALA A 28 1.36 4.75 13.32
C ALA A 28 -0.07 4.78 13.90
N GLU A 29 -0.87 5.77 13.51
CA GLU A 29 -2.27 5.93 13.92
C GLU A 29 -3.24 5.21 12.97
N GLY A 30 -2.73 4.71 11.82
CA GLY A 30 -3.49 4.00 10.81
C GLY A 30 -4.09 4.91 9.73
N ASN A 31 -3.63 6.16 9.61
CA ASN A 31 -4.04 7.05 8.51
C ASN A 31 -3.28 6.71 7.23
N GLU A 32 -3.96 6.74 6.08
CA GLU A 32 -3.32 6.57 4.78
C GLU A 32 -2.40 7.77 4.46
N LEU A 33 -1.10 7.51 4.33
CA LEU A 33 -0.11 8.50 3.92
C LEU A 33 0.05 8.56 2.40
N PHE A 34 -0.01 7.40 1.74
CA PHE A 34 0.22 7.28 0.30
C PHE A 34 -0.37 5.99 -0.25
N ARG A 35 -0.79 6.05 -1.52
CA ARG A 35 -1.35 4.93 -2.29
C ARG A 35 -0.75 4.91 -3.68
N HIS A 36 -0.27 3.74 -4.11
CA HIS A 36 0.20 3.48 -5.47
C HIS A 36 -0.54 2.29 -6.07
N GLU A 37 -1.04 2.46 -7.29
CA GLU A 37 -1.72 1.42 -8.07
C GLU A 37 -0.82 0.97 -9.23
N GLY A 38 -0.70 -0.33 -9.42
CA GLY A 38 0.20 -0.92 -10.40
C GLY A 38 1.55 -1.33 -9.80
N PHE A 39 2.51 -1.65 -10.68
CA PHE A 39 3.84 -2.08 -10.23
C PHE A 39 4.55 -0.96 -9.48
N PHE A 40 5.09 -1.28 -8.31
CA PHE A 40 5.90 -0.38 -7.49
C PHE A 40 7.16 -1.12 -7.07
N SER A 41 8.32 -0.60 -7.49
CA SER A 41 9.58 -1.29 -7.25
C SER A 41 9.98 -1.19 -5.77
N LYS A 42 10.86 -2.08 -5.32
CA LYS A 42 11.44 -2.00 -3.97
C LYS A 42 12.17 -0.68 -3.74
N GLU A 43 12.88 -0.19 -4.75
CA GLU A 43 13.63 1.07 -4.68
C GLU A 43 12.69 2.25 -4.46
N ASP A 44 11.58 2.30 -5.20
CA ASP A 44 10.57 3.35 -5.03
C ASP A 44 9.87 3.27 -3.67
N ILE A 45 9.61 2.05 -3.16
CA ILE A 45 9.05 1.85 -1.81
C ILE A 45 9.99 2.43 -0.75
N LEU A 46 11.29 2.17 -0.86
CA LEU A 46 12.29 2.66 0.09
C LEU A 46 12.47 4.17 -0.01
N ALA A 47 12.50 4.72 -1.22
CA ALA A 47 12.53 6.17 -1.44
C ALA A 47 11.31 6.84 -0.80
N LYS A 48 10.13 6.22 -0.92
CA LYS A 48 8.90 6.75 -0.33
C LYS A 48 8.93 6.79 1.20
N TRP A 49 9.52 5.79 1.83
CA TRP A 49 9.73 5.80 3.29
C TRP A 49 10.75 6.86 3.74
N GLN A 50 11.80 7.11 2.94
CA GLN A 50 12.75 8.21 3.21
C GLN A 50 12.06 9.59 3.11
N GLU A 51 11.16 9.79 2.14
CA GLU A 51 10.36 11.03 2.04
C GLU A 51 9.52 11.29 3.32
N PHE A 52 9.06 10.24 4.00
CA PHE A 52 8.32 10.34 5.26
C PHE A 52 9.22 10.50 6.50
N GLY A 53 10.54 10.49 6.35
CA GLY A 53 11.50 10.65 7.45
C GLY A 53 11.62 9.43 8.37
N VAL A 54 11.25 8.24 7.88
CA VAL A 54 11.25 6.99 8.66
C VAL A 54 12.53 6.16 8.44
N LEU A 55 13.34 6.51 7.44
CA LEU A 55 14.60 5.84 7.07
C LEU A 55 15.78 6.82 7.05
#